data_AF-A0A7K0ZK39-F1
#
_entry.id   AF-A0A7K0ZK39-F1
#
_cell.length_a   1.000
_cell.length_b   1.000
_cell.length_c   1.000
_cell.angle_alpha   90.00
_cell.angle_beta   90.00
_cell.angle_gamma   90.00
#
_symmetry.space_group_name_H-M   'P 1'
#
loop_
_entity.id
_entity.type
_entity.pdbx_description
1 polymer ?
#
loop_
_entity_poly.entity_id
_entity_poly.type
_entity_poly.pdbx_seq_one_letter_code
_entity_poly.pdbx_strand_id
1 'polypeptide(L)'
;MSRSSPTLQAPGTCTAMPRRWPAAPRHPTPSRIPADRMAETVEWSLAIATATRLAPRGPDLSRVQAREAVAMLRDLSAEAIEPVRQVTGLDVPGDGRAAVVDRPAWIASNVAGMRIAMSPLLDEL
;
A
#
# COMPACT_ATOMS: atom_id res chain seq x y z
N MET A 1 -42.71 17.68 -18.88
CA MET A 1 -41.27 17.41 -19.12
C MET A 1 -40.97 16.01 -18.61
N SER A 2 -40.96 15.02 -19.49
CA SER A 2 -40.72 13.61 -19.15
C SER A 2 -39.21 13.36 -19.07
N ARG A 3 -38.71 12.84 -17.94
CA ARG A 3 -37.32 12.40 -17.81
C ARG A 3 -37.28 10.89 -18.05
N SER A 4 -36.69 10.49 -19.18
CA SER A 4 -36.40 9.09 -19.47
C SER A 4 -35.28 8.59 -18.55
N SER A 5 -35.50 7.48 -17.85
CA SER A 5 -34.45 6.75 -17.11
C SER A 5 -33.60 5.93 -18.09
N PRO A 6 -32.27 5.90 -17.97
CA PRO A 6 -31.43 5.00 -18.75
C PRO A 6 -31.47 3.59 -18.15
N THR A 7 -31.77 2.60 -18.97
CA THR A 7 -31.67 1.17 -18.65
C THR A 7 -30.20 0.80 -18.45
N LEU A 8 -29.82 0.38 -17.25
CA LEU A 8 -28.48 -0.19 -16.99
C LEU A 8 -28.38 -1.55 -17.68
N GLN A 9 -27.47 -1.65 -18.63
CA GLN A 9 -27.13 -2.91 -19.29
C GLN A 9 -26.29 -3.78 -18.33
N ALA A 10 -26.68 -5.04 -18.15
CA ALA A 10 -25.97 -5.96 -17.28
C ALA A 10 -24.51 -6.13 -17.75
N PRO A 11 -23.52 -6.17 -16.84
CA PRO A 11 -22.13 -6.42 -17.22
C PRO A 11 -22.01 -7.83 -17.83
N GLY A 12 -21.29 -7.90 -18.95
CA GLY A 12 -21.00 -9.14 -19.65
C GLY A 12 -20.40 -10.19 -18.71
N THR A 13 -20.71 -11.45 -18.98
CA THR A 13 -20.22 -12.60 -18.21
C THR A 13 -18.70 -12.58 -18.13
N CYS A 14 -18.17 -12.45 -16.90
CA CYS A 14 -16.76 -12.63 -16.63
C CYS A 14 -16.42 -14.11 -16.81
N THR A 15 -15.72 -14.45 -17.90
CA THR A 15 -15.19 -15.80 -18.12
C THR A 15 -14.30 -16.17 -16.94
N ALA A 16 -14.65 -17.25 -16.23
CA ALA A 16 -13.92 -17.71 -15.05
C ALA A 16 -12.45 -18.02 -15.39
N MET A 17 -11.52 -17.40 -14.65
CA MET A 17 -10.09 -17.75 -14.74
C MET A 17 -9.85 -19.19 -14.24
N PRO A 18 -8.91 -19.93 -14.87
CA PRO A 18 -8.60 -21.29 -14.44
C PRO A 18 -8.03 -21.31 -13.02
N ARG A 19 -8.62 -22.15 -12.16
CA ARG A 19 -8.33 -22.26 -10.71
C ARG A 19 -6.94 -22.85 -10.37
N ARG A 20 -6.08 -23.15 -11.34
CA ARG A 20 -4.81 -23.85 -11.08
C ARG A 20 -3.65 -23.23 -11.83
N TRP A 21 -2.77 -22.58 -11.09
CA TRP A 21 -1.46 -22.16 -11.56
C TRP A 21 -0.59 -23.40 -11.84
N PRO A 22 0.14 -23.48 -12.97
CA PRO A 22 1.06 -24.58 -13.22
C PRO A 22 2.20 -24.56 -12.20
N ALA A 23 2.63 -25.75 -11.74
CA ALA A 23 3.74 -25.84 -10.80
C ALA A 23 5.02 -25.29 -11.45
N ALA A 24 5.70 -24.38 -10.74
CA ALA A 24 6.95 -23.81 -11.22
C ALA A 24 8.05 -24.90 -11.34
N PRO A 25 8.93 -24.82 -12.35
CA PRO A 25 10.08 -25.72 -12.45
C PRO A 25 10.98 -25.59 -11.23
N ARG A 26 11.51 -26.73 -10.75
CA ARG A 26 12.46 -26.74 -9.64
C ARG A 26 13.82 -26.23 -10.13
N HIS A 27 14.26 -25.09 -9.60
CA HIS A 27 15.58 -24.54 -9.83
C HIS A 27 16.61 -25.15 -8.84
N PRO A 28 17.87 -25.35 -9.26
CA PRO A 28 18.93 -25.77 -8.35
C PRO A 28 19.15 -24.71 -7.26
N THR A 29 19.32 -25.15 -6.01
CA THR A 29 19.50 -24.25 -4.87
C THR A 29 20.87 -23.56 -4.96
N PRO A 30 20.95 -22.21 -5.06
CA PRO A 30 22.22 -21.52 -5.01
C PRO A 30 22.89 -21.70 -3.64
N SER A 31 24.22 -21.65 -3.58
CA SER A 31 24.94 -21.77 -2.31
C SER A 31 24.57 -20.61 -1.39
N ARG A 32 23.98 -20.93 -0.24
CA ARG A 32 23.39 -19.98 0.70
C ARG A 32 24.45 -19.06 1.31
N ILE A 33 24.60 -17.86 0.76
CA ILE A 33 24.95 -16.70 1.60
C ILE A 33 23.84 -16.64 2.68
N PRO A 34 24.14 -16.38 3.97
CA PRO A 34 23.09 -16.23 4.96
C PRO A 34 22.05 -15.22 4.45
N ALA A 35 20.76 -15.58 4.45
CA ALA A 35 19.68 -14.79 3.86
C ALA A 35 19.62 -13.34 4.40
N ASP A 36 20.24 -13.07 5.55
CA ASP A 36 20.39 -11.72 6.09
C ASP A 36 21.18 -10.78 5.17
N ARG A 37 22.20 -11.27 4.43
CA ARG A 37 23.02 -10.46 3.52
C ARG A 37 22.41 -10.28 2.14
N MET A 38 21.48 -11.15 1.74
CA MET A 38 20.80 -11.07 0.44
C MET A 38 19.68 -10.03 0.48
N ALA A 39 18.96 -9.95 1.61
CA ALA A 39 18.08 -8.83 1.92
C ALA A 39 18.80 -7.46 2.00
N GLU A 40 20.14 -7.43 1.98
CA GLU A 40 20.99 -6.22 1.93
C GLU A 40 21.57 -5.93 0.55
N THR A 41 21.24 -6.68 -0.52
CA THR A 41 21.63 -6.32 -1.89
C THR A 41 21.17 -4.92 -2.30
N VAL A 42 20.09 -4.44 -1.69
CA VAL A 42 19.63 -3.06 -1.82
C VAL A 42 20.10 -2.25 -0.62
N GLU A 43 20.80 -1.15 -0.88
CA GLU A 43 21.14 -0.14 0.13
C GLU A 43 19.89 0.68 0.53
N TRP A 44 19.09 0.13 1.44
CA TRP A 44 17.81 0.72 1.86
C TRP A 44 17.94 2.11 2.47
N SER A 45 19.01 2.38 3.21
CA SER A 45 19.30 3.69 3.78
C SER A 45 19.57 4.74 2.68
N LEU A 46 20.29 4.35 1.63
CA LEU A 46 20.51 5.20 0.46
C LEU A 46 19.21 5.45 -0.31
N ALA A 47 18.34 4.45 -0.41
CA ALA A 47 17.02 4.62 -1.02
C ALA A 47 16.17 5.64 -0.26
N ILE A 48 16.13 5.58 1.08
CA ILE A 48 15.41 6.57 1.92
C ILE A 48 16.00 7.97 1.72
N ALA A 49 17.32 8.12 1.78
CA ALA A 49 17.99 9.41 1.62
C ALA A 49 17.73 10.02 0.23
N THR A 50 17.84 9.20 -0.81
CA THR A 50 17.58 9.60 -2.20
C THR A 50 16.13 10.03 -2.39
N ALA A 51 15.17 9.19 -1.96
CA ALA A 51 13.75 9.50 -2.08
C ALA A 51 13.37 10.76 -1.29
N THR A 52 13.91 10.93 -0.08
CA THR A 52 13.66 12.11 0.75
C THR A 52 14.18 13.38 0.09
N ARG A 53 15.37 13.33 -0.52
CA ARG A 53 15.97 14.48 -1.22
C ARG A 53 15.21 14.85 -2.49
N LEU A 54 14.69 13.86 -3.22
CA LEU A 54 13.96 14.08 -4.48
C LEU A 54 12.48 14.45 -4.27
N ALA A 55 11.93 14.16 -3.09
CA ALA A 55 10.52 14.40 -2.83
C ALA A 55 10.20 15.91 -2.85
N PRO A 56 9.09 16.32 -3.49
CA PRO A 56 8.67 17.71 -3.50
C PRO A 56 8.23 18.17 -2.10
N ARG A 57 8.31 19.49 -1.89
CA ARG A 57 7.79 20.10 -0.66
C ARG A 57 6.30 19.85 -0.49
N GLY A 58 5.86 19.87 0.77
CA GLY A 58 4.46 19.81 1.12
C GLY A 58 3.67 21.03 0.62
N PRO A 59 2.33 20.96 0.67
CA PRO A 59 1.47 22.09 0.35
C PRO A 59 1.76 23.28 1.27
N ASP A 60 1.53 24.49 0.76
CA ASP A 60 1.66 25.71 1.55
C ASP A 60 0.45 25.85 2.48
N LEU A 61 0.64 25.46 3.74
CA LEU A 61 -0.38 25.49 4.78
C LEU A 61 0.18 26.13 6.05
N SER A 62 -0.63 26.95 6.70
CA SER A 62 -0.34 27.39 8.06
C SER A 62 -0.41 26.21 9.05
N ARG A 63 0.22 26.37 10.21
CA ARG A 63 0.16 25.35 11.29
C ARG A 63 -1.25 25.08 11.78
N VAL A 64 -2.17 26.05 11.69
CA VAL A 64 -3.57 25.88 12.11
C VAL A 64 -4.29 24.99 11.09
N GLN A 65 -4.22 25.35 9.81
CA GLN A 65 -4.80 24.55 8.73
C GLN A 65 -4.25 23.12 8.70
N ALA A 66 -2.95 22.93 8.97
CA ALA A 66 -2.36 21.61 9.05
C ALA A 66 -2.98 20.76 10.18
N ARG A 67 -3.26 21.35 11.35
CA ARG A 67 -3.89 20.64 12.47
C ARG A 67 -5.35 20.29 12.16
N GLU A 68 -6.08 21.22 11.56
CA GLU A 68 -7.46 21.00 11.13
C GLU A 68 -7.55 19.87 10.10
N ALA A 69 -6.67 19.86 9.10
CA ALA A 69 -6.59 18.79 8.12
C ALA A 69 -6.25 17.43 8.77
N VAL A 70 -5.31 17.39 9.71
CA VAL A 70 -4.96 16.15 10.44
C VAL A 70 -6.15 15.63 11.25
N ALA A 71 -6.90 16.49 11.93
CA ALA A 71 -8.08 16.11 12.68
C ALA A 71 -9.17 15.54 11.75
N MET A 72 -9.47 16.26 10.67
CA MET A 72 -10.44 15.82 9.66
C MET A 72 -10.07 14.46 9.06
N LEU A 73 -8.81 14.24 8.69
CA LEU A 73 -8.36 12.96 8.13
C LEU A 73 -8.54 11.80 9.11
N ARG A 74 -8.30 12.03 10.41
CA ARG A 74 -8.49 11.01 11.45
C ARG A 74 -9.97 10.69 11.65
N ASP A 75 -10.83 11.70 11.67
CA ASP A 75 -12.27 11.49 11.84
C ASP A 75 -12.84 10.76 10.61
N LEU A 76 -12.50 11.21 9.41
CA LEU A 76 -12.91 10.54 8.16
C LEU A 76 -12.42 9.09 8.07
N SER A 77 -11.22 8.79 8.56
CA SER A 77 -10.73 7.41 8.57
C SER A 77 -11.53 6.50 9.50
N ALA A 78 -11.97 7.01 10.65
CA ALA A 78 -12.83 6.27 11.57
C ALA A 78 -14.24 6.08 10.98
N GLU A 79 -14.80 7.11 10.34
CA GLU A 79 -16.09 7.04 9.66
C GLU A 79 -16.11 6.04 8.50
N ALA A 80 -14.98 5.88 7.80
CA ALA A 80 -14.86 4.97 6.67
C ALA A 80 -14.93 3.47 7.05
N ILE A 81 -14.75 3.11 8.33
CA ILE A 81 -14.72 1.72 8.79
C ILE A 81 -16.01 0.98 8.41
N GLU A 82 -17.17 1.54 8.79
CA GLU A 82 -18.45 0.86 8.62
C GLU A 82 -18.83 0.66 7.14
N PRO A 83 -18.72 1.68 6.25
CA PRO A 83 -18.95 1.49 4.82
C PRO A 83 -18.03 0.44 4.19
N VAL A 84 -16.73 0.42 4.54
CA VAL A 84 -15.77 -0.57 4.02
C VAL A 84 -16.12 -1.96 4.51
N ARG A 85 -16.50 -2.10 5.78
CA ARG A 85 -16.93 -3.38 6.37
C ARG A 85 -18.18 -3.92 5.67
N GLN A 86 -19.18 -3.09 5.40
CA GLN A 86 -20.41 -3.49 4.71
C GLN A 86 -20.14 -4.07 3.31
N VAL A 87 -19.13 -3.54 2.61
CA VAL A 87 -18.78 -3.98 1.24
C VAL A 87 -17.85 -5.18 1.25
N THR A 88 -16.84 -5.19 2.12
CA THR A 88 -15.73 -6.17 2.07
C THR A 88 -15.87 -7.32 3.06
N GLY A 89 -16.68 -7.14 4.12
CA GLY A 89 -16.74 -8.04 5.27
C GLY A 89 -15.49 -8.02 6.16
N LEU A 90 -14.51 -7.17 5.87
CA LEU A 90 -13.28 -7.05 6.65
C LEU A 90 -13.53 -6.19 7.90
N ASP A 91 -13.03 -6.66 9.04
CA ASP A 91 -13.07 -5.96 10.31
C ASP A 91 -11.69 -5.35 10.62
N VAL A 92 -11.66 -4.21 11.29
CA VAL A 92 -10.43 -3.47 11.61
C VAL A 92 -10.20 -3.51 13.12
N PRO A 93 -9.02 -3.96 13.60
CA PRO A 93 -8.69 -3.85 15.01
C PRO A 93 -8.40 -2.40 15.41
N GLY A 94 -8.87 -1.99 16.59
CA GLY A 94 -8.59 -0.66 17.16
C GLY A 94 -9.63 0.40 16.80
N ASP A 95 -9.26 1.68 16.92
CA ASP A 95 -10.15 2.82 16.63
C ASP A 95 -10.17 3.22 15.13
N GLY A 96 -9.40 2.50 14.30
CA GLY A 96 -9.29 2.68 12.85
C GLY A 96 -8.82 4.07 12.40
N ARG A 97 -8.25 4.88 13.30
CA ARG A 97 -7.74 6.21 12.94
C ARG A 97 -6.43 6.11 12.16
N ALA A 98 -6.37 6.84 11.05
CA ALA A 98 -5.18 6.89 10.22
C ALA A 98 -3.99 7.57 10.92
N ALA A 99 -2.80 7.00 10.74
CA ALA A 99 -1.55 7.67 11.07
C ALA A 99 -1.24 8.72 9.99
N VAL A 100 -1.23 9.99 10.38
CA VAL A 100 -0.84 11.10 9.50
C VAL A 100 0.62 11.43 9.76
N VAL A 101 1.46 11.24 8.75
CA VAL A 101 2.91 11.42 8.82
C VAL A 101 3.39 12.36 7.72
N ASP A 102 4.57 12.94 7.91
CA ASP A 102 5.21 13.75 6.87
C ASP A 102 5.82 12.88 5.77
N ARG A 103 6.39 13.54 4.75
CA ARG A 103 6.94 12.87 3.58
C ARG A 103 8.11 11.95 3.91
N PRO A 104 9.13 12.35 4.70
CA PRO A 104 10.22 11.45 5.09
C PRO A 104 9.73 10.21 5.84
N ALA A 105 8.82 10.37 6.81
CA ALA A 105 8.30 9.24 7.57
C ALA A 105 7.47 8.28 6.69
N TRP A 106 6.67 8.82 5.77
CA TRP A 106 5.93 8.02 4.79
C TRP A 106 6.88 7.22 3.88
N ILE A 107 7.95 7.85 3.39
CA ILE A 107 8.98 7.19 2.57
C ILE A 107 9.62 6.04 3.35
N ALA A 108 10.07 6.30 4.58
CA ALA A 108 10.72 5.29 5.42
C ALA A 108 9.79 4.08 5.66
N SER A 109 8.51 4.31 5.95
CA SER A 109 7.53 3.24 6.14
C SER A 109 7.34 2.39 4.88
N ASN A 110 7.27 3.00 3.69
CA ASN A 110 7.09 2.27 2.44
C ASN A 110 8.36 1.52 2.04
N VAL A 111 9.54 2.09 2.26
CA VAL A 111 10.82 1.41 2.03
C VAL A 111 10.95 0.19 2.94
N ALA A 112 10.57 0.31 4.22
CA ALA A 112 10.54 -0.82 5.13
C ALA A 112 9.60 -1.94 4.64
N GLY A 113 8.40 -1.59 4.19
CA GLY A 113 7.47 -2.54 3.57
C GLY A 113 8.03 -3.19 2.31
N MET A 114 8.71 -2.42 1.45
CA MET A 114 9.34 -2.94 0.22
C MET A 114 10.46 -3.93 0.53
N ARG A 115 11.30 -3.65 1.54
CA ARG A 115 12.32 -4.60 2.01
C ARG A 115 11.70 -5.96 2.34
N ILE A 116 10.60 -5.95 3.09
CA ILE A 116 9.87 -7.18 3.45
C ILE A 116 9.31 -7.86 2.20
N ALA A 117 8.62 -7.11 1.34
CA ALA A 117 7.98 -7.64 0.13
C ALA A 117 8.98 -8.23 -0.87
N MET A 118 10.19 -7.64 -0.97
CA MET A 118 11.24 -8.09 -1.89
C MET A 118 12.13 -9.18 -1.31
N SER A 119 12.08 -9.45 0.00
CA SER A 119 12.94 -10.44 0.66
C SER A 119 12.96 -11.80 -0.07
N PRO A 120 11.82 -12.40 -0.47
CA PRO A 120 11.84 -13.70 -1.15
C PRO A 120 12.53 -13.70 -2.50
N LEU A 121 12.52 -12.57 -3.23
CA LEU A 121 13.21 -12.45 -4.51
C LEU A 121 14.70 -12.26 -4.31
N LEU A 122 15.09 -11.43 -3.34
CA LEU A 122 16.49 -11.11 -3.07
C LEU A 122 17.25 -12.33 -2.55
N ASP A 123 16.59 -13.20 -1.78
CA ASP A 123 17.16 -14.46 -1.28
C ASP A 123 17.54 -15.46 -2.39
N GLU A 124 17.00 -15.31 -3.60
CA GLU A 124 17.26 -16.17 -4.76
C GLU A 124 18.33 -15.61 -5.73
N LEU A 125 18.80 -14.38 -5.50
CA LEU A 125 19.84 -13.74 -6.32
C LEU A 125 21.26 -14.15 -5.90
#